data_AF-L2GL25-F1
#
_entry.id   AF-L2GL25-F1
#
_cell.length_a   1.000
_cell.length_b   1.000
_cell.length_c   1.000
_cell.angle_alpha   90.00
_cell.angle_beta   90.00
_cell.angle_gamma   90.00
#
_symmetry.space_group_name_H-M   'P 1'
#
loop_
_entity.id
_entity.type
_entity.pdbx_description
1 polymer ?
#
loop_
_entity_poly.entity_id
_entity_poly.type
_entity_poly.pdbx_seq_one_letter_code
_entity_poly.pdbx_strand_id
1 'polypeptide(L)'
;MQSLDEEYLQVDAQFGGVDQRKIFMHANKYLPRLGYRRRVHLMNPMMPGLGCEKMSSSDELSKIDLLDTEKAISKKISKCFCEEGNASTGVLTLFKFIILPVLPEDVVINNKTYLRYEELESDFVERKIHPADLKQCASRLIERIVSPIRESISEEVTRAAYD
;
A
#
# COMPACT_ATOMS: atom_id res chain seq x y z
N MET A 1 -9.14 16.52 19.41
CA MET A 1 -10.27 15.93 18.65
C MET A 1 -10.01 14.43 18.45
N GLN A 2 -9.06 14.02 17.59
CA GLN A 2 -8.79 12.59 17.31
C GLN A 2 -8.56 11.69 18.54
N SER A 3 -7.88 12.15 19.58
CA SER A 3 -7.69 11.34 20.80
C SER A 3 -8.98 11.12 21.60
N LEU A 4 -9.99 11.98 21.46
CA LEU A 4 -11.28 11.80 22.14
C LEU A 4 -12.18 10.81 21.38
N ASP A 5 -11.95 10.60 20.10
CA ASP A 5 -12.69 9.61 19.29
C ASP A 5 -12.56 8.21 19.91
N GLU A 6 -11.41 7.90 20.53
CA GLU A 6 -11.19 6.65 21.28
C GLU A 6 -12.19 6.42 22.43
N GLU A 7 -12.69 7.49 23.04
CA GLU A 7 -13.64 7.43 24.14
C GLU A 7 -15.08 7.49 23.62
N TYR A 8 -15.38 8.40 22.71
CA TYR A 8 -16.74 8.58 22.18
C TYR A 8 -17.21 7.43 21.29
N LEU A 9 -16.29 6.76 20.59
CA LEU A 9 -16.59 5.53 19.84
C LEU A 9 -16.51 4.27 20.71
N GLN A 10 -16.12 4.42 21.99
CA GLN A 10 -16.01 3.32 22.96
C GLN A 10 -15.17 2.13 22.46
N VAL A 11 -14.09 2.41 21.72
CA VAL A 11 -13.22 1.38 21.15
C VAL A 11 -12.26 0.82 22.19
N ASP A 12 -11.81 -0.42 22.04
CA ASP A 12 -10.75 -0.99 22.87
C ASP A 12 -9.35 -0.82 22.25
N ALA A 13 -9.30 -0.71 20.93
CA ALA A 13 -8.08 -0.53 20.16
C ALA A 13 -8.30 0.47 19.01
N GLN A 14 -7.26 1.25 18.70
CA GLN A 14 -7.19 2.09 17.52
C GLN A 14 -6.10 1.57 16.59
N PHE A 15 -6.44 1.44 15.31
CA PHE A 15 -5.52 1.06 14.25
C PHE A 15 -5.22 2.27 13.37
N GLY A 16 -3.96 2.49 13.02
CA GLY A 16 -3.56 3.56 12.11
C GLY A 16 -2.09 3.49 11.74
N GLY A 17 -1.66 4.40 10.86
CA GLY A 17 -0.27 4.44 10.38
C GLY A 17 0.72 4.86 11.45
N VAL A 18 2.00 4.52 11.23
CA VAL A 18 3.12 5.01 12.08
C VAL A 18 3.22 6.55 12.10
N ASP A 19 2.71 7.23 11.09
CA ASP A 19 2.62 8.69 11.03
C ASP A 19 1.71 9.28 12.13
N GLN A 20 0.68 8.55 12.56
CA GLN A 20 -0.24 8.94 13.64
C GLN A 20 0.33 8.69 15.05
N ARG A 21 1.56 8.18 15.18
CA ARG A 21 2.20 7.85 16.47
C ARG A 21 2.17 8.98 17.49
N LYS A 22 2.29 10.25 17.04
CA LYS A 22 2.23 11.41 17.95
C LYS A 22 0.87 11.54 18.63
N ILE A 23 -0.21 11.27 17.90
CA ILE A 23 -1.59 11.34 18.42
C ILE A 23 -1.83 10.18 19.38
N PHE A 24 -1.37 8.97 19.05
CA PHE A 24 -1.47 7.80 19.93
C PHE A 24 -0.72 8.01 21.25
N MET A 25 0.51 8.55 21.19
CA MET A 25 1.27 8.89 22.40
C MET A 25 0.61 10.00 23.22
N HIS A 26 -0.03 10.97 22.55
CA HIS A 26 -0.81 12.01 23.23
C HIS A 26 -2.02 11.39 23.95
N ALA A 27 -2.83 10.59 23.25
CA ALA A 27 -3.98 9.89 23.81
C ALA A 27 -3.59 9.05 25.03
N ASN A 28 -2.55 8.22 24.91
CA ASN A 28 -2.08 7.36 25.98
C ASN A 28 -1.57 8.13 27.22
N LYS A 29 -1.02 9.33 27.03
CA LYS A 29 -0.51 10.17 28.12
C LYS A 29 -1.61 10.95 28.84
N TYR A 30 -2.58 11.50 28.09
CA TYR A 30 -3.54 12.48 28.61
C TYR A 30 -4.92 11.88 28.91
N LEU A 31 -5.42 10.91 28.14
CA LEU A 31 -6.74 10.30 28.40
C LEU A 31 -6.83 9.65 29.78
N PRO A 32 -5.82 8.91 30.28
CA PRO A 32 -5.88 8.34 31.63
C PRO A 32 -5.90 9.39 32.74
N ARG A 33 -5.34 10.58 32.48
CA ARG A 33 -5.37 11.69 33.45
C ARG A 33 -6.74 12.34 33.55
N LEU A 34 -7.58 12.16 32.53
CA LEU A 34 -8.96 12.61 32.50
C LEU A 34 -9.93 11.55 33.06
N GLY A 35 -9.43 10.40 33.51
CA GLY A 35 -10.23 9.29 34.02
C GLY A 35 -10.70 8.31 32.94
N TYR A 36 -10.29 8.51 31.69
CA TYR A 36 -10.61 7.58 30.60
C TYR A 36 -9.70 6.36 30.61
N ARG A 37 -10.17 5.29 29.98
CA ARG A 37 -9.42 4.03 29.89
C ARG A 37 -8.27 4.17 28.88
N ARG A 38 -7.18 3.41 29.10
CA ARG A 38 -6.12 3.28 28.09
C ARG A 38 -6.59 2.37 26.95
N ARG A 39 -6.24 2.71 25.72
CA ARG A 39 -6.49 1.90 24.52
C ARG A 39 -5.23 1.26 23.99
N VAL A 40 -5.42 0.19 23.24
CA VAL A 40 -4.35 -0.44 22.46
C VAL A 40 -4.16 0.33 21.16
N HIS A 41 -2.93 0.68 20.82
CA HIS A 41 -2.58 1.35 19.57
C HIS A 41 -1.82 0.39 18.65
N LEU A 42 -2.45 0.01 17.54
CA LEU A 42 -1.87 -0.87 16.52
C LEU A 42 -1.39 -0.03 15.34
N MET A 43 -0.10 -0.08 15.03
CA MET A 43 0.52 0.76 14.02
C MET A 43 0.98 -0.04 12.80
N ASN A 44 0.45 0.24 11.61
CA ASN A 44 0.95 -0.35 10.37
C ASN A 44 2.07 0.51 9.75
N PRO A 45 3.08 -0.11 9.12
CA PRO A 45 4.14 0.63 8.44
C PRO A 45 3.55 1.44 7.28
N MET A 46 4.16 2.60 7.01
CA MET A 46 3.79 3.41 5.87
C MET A 46 4.37 2.80 4.60
N MET A 47 3.51 2.56 3.62
CA MET A 47 3.94 2.13 2.31
C MET A 47 4.64 3.32 1.60
N PRO A 48 5.89 3.18 1.14
CA PRO A 48 6.50 4.19 0.30
C PRO A 48 5.78 4.27 -1.05
N GLY A 49 5.79 5.46 -1.65
CA GLY A 49 5.26 5.66 -2.99
C GLY A 49 6.07 4.95 -4.05
N LEU A 50 5.55 4.92 -5.27
CA LEU A 50 6.20 4.30 -6.43
C LEU A 50 7.62 4.85 -6.67
N GLY A 51 7.89 6.10 -6.34
CA GLY A 51 9.23 6.72 -6.47
C GLY A 51 10.22 6.46 -5.32
N CYS A 52 9.94 5.55 -4.38
CA CYS A 52 10.69 5.37 -3.13
C CYS A 52 10.70 6.57 -2.16
N GLU A 53 9.93 7.62 -2.44
CA GLU A 53 9.62 8.70 -1.48
C GLU A 53 8.27 8.48 -0.78
N LYS A 54 7.84 9.42 0.06
CA LYS A 54 6.49 9.38 0.64
C LYS A 54 5.45 9.50 -0.47
N MET A 55 4.37 8.72 -0.39
CA MET A 55 3.19 8.95 -1.23
C MET A 55 2.72 10.40 -1.03
N SER A 56 2.67 11.17 -2.11
CA SER A 56 2.23 12.57 -2.11
C SER A 56 1.00 12.69 -3.00
N SER A 57 -0.01 13.42 -2.55
CA SER A 57 -1.16 13.77 -3.41
C SER A 57 -0.77 14.71 -4.54
N SER A 58 0.40 15.36 -4.47
CA SER A 58 0.88 16.31 -5.48
C SER A 58 1.49 15.65 -6.72
N ASP A 59 1.97 14.41 -6.61
CA ASP A 59 2.51 13.66 -7.75
C ASP A 59 1.54 12.53 -8.13
N GLU A 60 0.78 12.74 -9.21
CA GLU A 60 -0.14 11.73 -9.75
C GLU A 60 0.55 10.43 -10.13
N LEU A 61 1.85 10.48 -10.43
CA LEU A 61 2.68 9.32 -10.75
C LEU A 61 3.18 8.56 -9.51
N SER A 62 3.08 9.16 -8.31
CA SER A 62 3.58 8.56 -7.08
C SER A 62 2.62 7.55 -6.44
N LYS A 63 1.34 7.58 -6.83
CA LYS A 63 0.26 6.75 -6.28
C LYS A 63 -0.55 6.04 -7.38
N ILE A 64 -1.05 4.86 -7.04
CA ILE A 64 -2.05 4.13 -7.83
C ILE A 64 -3.41 4.39 -7.17
N ASP A 65 -4.36 4.90 -7.95
CA ASP A 65 -5.72 5.17 -7.49
C ASP A 65 -6.64 3.98 -7.78
N LEU A 66 -7.71 3.83 -7.00
CA LEU A 66 -8.67 2.73 -7.16
C LEU A 66 -9.50 2.85 -8.46
N LEU A 67 -9.53 4.05 -9.02
CA LEU A 67 -10.22 4.35 -10.29
C LEU A 67 -9.25 4.45 -11.47
N ASP A 68 -7.95 4.22 -11.27
CA ASP A 68 -7.00 4.23 -12.37
C ASP A 68 -7.36 3.16 -13.40
N THR A 69 -7.30 3.52 -14.69
CA THR A 69 -7.43 2.54 -15.78
C THR A 69 -6.20 1.65 -15.89
N GLU A 70 -6.35 0.47 -16.47
CA GLU A 70 -5.22 -0.45 -16.74
C GLU A 70 -4.02 0.25 -17.39
N LYS A 71 -4.27 1.14 -18.36
CA LYS A 71 -3.25 1.94 -19.04
C LYS A 71 -2.54 2.90 -18.08
N ALA A 72 -3.28 3.52 -17.16
CA ALA A 72 -2.71 4.42 -16.16
C ALA A 72 -1.84 3.64 -15.18
N ILE A 73 -2.31 2.49 -14.68
CA ILE A 73 -1.56 1.61 -13.77
C ILE A 73 -0.24 1.17 -14.42
N SER A 74 -0.30 0.64 -15.64
CA SER A 74 0.89 0.21 -16.40
C SER A 74 1.87 1.36 -16.65
N LYS A 75 1.37 2.56 -16.98
CA LYS A 75 2.19 3.76 -17.17
C LYS A 75 2.87 4.22 -15.87
N LYS A 76 2.18 4.14 -14.73
CA LYS A 76 2.74 4.52 -13.43
C LYS A 76 3.82 3.54 -12.97
N ILE A 77 3.56 2.24 -13.08
CA ILE A 77 4.53 1.19 -12.68
C ILE A 77 5.73 1.15 -13.63
N SER A 78 5.54 1.36 -14.93
CA SER A 78 6.66 1.43 -15.88
C SER A 78 7.61 2.59 -15.58
N LYS A 79 7.07 3.75 -15.17
CA LYS A 79 7.84 4.93 -14.75
C LYS A 79 8.50 4.82 -13.38
N CYS A 80 8.10 3.85 -12.56
CA CYS A 80 8.71 3.58 -11.26
C CYS A 80 10.22 3.35 -11.40
N PHE A 81 11.02 3.95 -10.54
CA PHE A 81 12.45 3.66 -10.49
C PHE A 81 12.65 2.21 -10.04
N CYS A 82 13.33 1.41 -10.87
CA CYS A 82 13.61 0.00 -10.60
C CYS A 82 14.92 -0.38 -11.28
N GLU A 83 15.98 -0.47 -10.48
CA GLU A 83 17.32 -0.83 -10.92
C GLU A 83 17.61 -2.29 -10.58
N GLU A 84 18.32 -2.99 -11.46
CA GLU A 84 18.71 -4.39 -11.25
C GLU A 84 19.56 -4.57 -10.00
N GLY A 85 19.20 -5.54 -9.17
CA GLY A 85 19.93 -5.83 -7.95
C GLY A 85 19.60 -4.91 -6.77
N ASN A 86 18.77 -3.87 -6.97
CA ASN A 86 18.42 -2.93 -5.90
C ASN A 86 17.12 -3.37 -5.18
N ALA A 87 17.23 -3.82 -3.93
CA ALA A 87 16.09 -4.20 -3.10
C ALA A 87 15.17 -3.01 -2.73
N SER A 88 15.71 -1.79 -2.73
CA SER A 88 14.98 -0.58 -2.33
C SER A 88 14.18 0.02 -3.48
N THR A 89 13.33 -0.78 -4.13
CA THR A 89 12.47 -0.35 -5.24
C THR A 89 11.00 -0.29 -4.82
N GLY A 90 10.28 0.71 -5.36
CA GLY A 90 8.83 0.86 -5.13
C GLY A 90 8.03 -0.33 -5.66
N VAL A 91 8.55 -1.01 -6.68
CA VAL A 91 7.91 -2.21 -7.24
C VAL A 91 7.97 -3.39 -6.26
N LEU A 92 9.12 -3.67 -5.63
CA LEU A 92 9.22 -4.74 -4.62
C LEU A 92 8.36 -4.45 -3.39
N THR A 93 8.20 -3.18 -3.04
CA THR A 93 7.27 -2.76 -1.98
C THR A 93 5.82 -3.16 -2.29
N LEU A 94 5.37 -3.03 -3.55
CA LEU A 94 4.04 -3.50 -3.97
C LEU A 94 3.88 -5.00 -3.75
N PHE A 95 4.92 -5.79 -4.05
CA PHE A 95 4.90 -7.23 -3.80
C PHE A 95 4.77 -7.57 -2.32
N LYS A 96 5.54 -6.88 -1.47
CA LYS A 96 5.58 -7.12 -0.03
C LYS A 96 4.28 -6.78 0.68
N PHE A 97 3.69 -5.62 0.38
CA PHE A 97 2.57 -5.08 1.17
C PHE A 97 1.19 -5.30 0.54
N ILE A 98 1.12 -5.49 -0.78
CA ILE A 98 -0.15 -5.58 -1.50
C ILE A 98 -0.29 -6.93 -2.19
N ILE A 99 0.57 -7.26 -3.16
CA ILE A 99 0.35 -8.41 -4.05
C ILE A 99 0.36 -9.72 -3.27
N LEU A 100 1.44 -10.03 -2.52
CA LEU A 100 1.54 -11.30 -1.80
C LEU A 100 0.55 -11.43 -0.63
N PRO A 101 0.25 -10.38 0.16
CA PRO A 101 -0.72 -10.49 1.25
C PRO A 101 -2.19 -10.54 0.79
N VAL A 102 -2.53 -9.92 -0.34
CA VAL A 102 -3.93 -9.74 -0.77
C VAL A 102 -4.35 -10.78 -1.81
N LEU A 103 -3.47 -11.13 -2.76
CA LEU A 103 -3.82 -12.10 -3.79
C LEU A 103 -3.62 -13.52 -3.26
N PRO A 104 -4.64 -14.39 -3.32
CA PRO A 104 -4.53 -15.79 -2.93
C PRO A 104 -3.80 -16.65 -3.97
N GLU A 105 -3.30 -16.04 -5.04
CA GLU A 105 -2.73 -16.74 -6.18
C GLU A 105 -1.20 -16.69 -6.20
N ASP A 106 -0.65 -17.72 -6.80
CA ASP A 106 0.78 -17.86 -7.03
C ASP A 106 1.33 -16.73 -7.91
N VAL A 107 2.29 -15.99 -7.37
CA VAL A 107 3.03 -14.97 -8.11
C VAL A 107 4.05 -15.67 -9.00
N VAL A 108 3.81 -15.70 -10.30
CA VAL A 108 4.72 -16.33 -11.28
C VAL A 108 5.50 -15.27 -12.07
N ILE A 109 6.83 -15.37 -12.06
CA ILE A 109 7.74 -14.55 -12.88
C ILE A 109 8.77 -15.49 -13.52
N ASN A 110 8.94 -15.41 -14.84
CA ASN A 110 9.87 -16.25 -15.62
C ASN A 110 9.71 -17.76 -15.33
N ASN A 111 8.45 -18.25 -15.29
CA ASN A 111 8.06 -19.63 -14.99
C ASN A 111 8.44 -20.13 -13.58
N LYS A 112 8.88 -19.24 -12.68
CA LYS A 112 9.09 -19.54 -11.27
C LYS A 112 7.97 -18.94 -10.43
N THR A 113 7.42 -19.74 -9.53
CA THR A 113 6.43 -19.31 -8.53
C THR A 113 7.11 -18.80 -7.28
N TYR A 114 6.65 -17.67 -6.75
CA TYR A 114 7.09 -17.06 -5.50
C TYR A 114 5.94 -17.07 -4.50
N LEU A 115 6.12 -17.77 -3.38
CA LEU A 115 5.13 -17.82 -2.30
C LEU A 115 5.48 -16.86 -1.17
N ARG A 116 6.75 -16.49 -1.07
CA ARG A 116 7.29 -15.62 -0.02
C ARG A 116 8.00 -14.44 -0.63
N TYR A 117 7.88 -13.29 0.02
CA TYR A 117 8.53 -12.06 -0.43
C TYR A 117 10.05 -12.21 -0.45
N GLU A 118 10.62 -12.89 0.54
CA GLU A 118 12.07 -13.07 0.69
C GLU A 118 12.68 -13.83 -0.50
N GLU A 119 11.94 -14.79 -1.08
CA GLU A 119 12.38 -15.55 -2.26
C GLU A 119 12.42 -14.66 -3.51
N LEU A 120 11.42 -13.79 -3.66
CA LEU A 120 11.32 -12.84 -4.76
C LEU A 120 12.41 -11.77 -4.67
N GLU A 121 12.63 -11.23 -3.46
CA GLU A 121 13.67 -10.24 -3.20
C GLU A 121 15.06 -10.81 -3.48
N SER A 122 15.37 -12.03 -3.00
CA SER A 122 16.67 -12.67 -3.25
C SER A 122 16.94 -12.84 -4.74
N ASP A 123 15.97 -13.36 -5.50
CA ASP A 123 16.15 -13.58 -6.94
C ASP A 123 16.24 -12.28 -7.74
N PHE A 124 15.58 -11.20 -7.29
CA PHE A 124 15.75 -9.88 -7.88
C PHE A 124 17.13 -9.28 -7.59
N VAL A 125 17.62 -9.41 -6.34
CA VAL A 125 18.95 -8.94 -5.92
C VAL A 125 20.06 -9.70 -6.64
N GLU A 126 19.89 -11.00 -6.83
CA GLU A 126 20.80 -11.88 -7.59
C GLU A 126 20.70 -11.70 -9.11
N ARG A 127 19.90 -10.75 -9.60
CA ARG A 127 19.71 -10.44 -11.03
C ARG A 127 19.17 -11.60 -11.86
N LYS A 128 18.43 -12.52 -11.24
CA LYS A 128 17.69 -13.58 -11.94
C LYS A 128 16.38 -13.08 -12.54
N ILE A 129 15.87 -11.96 -12.04
CA ILE A 129 14.65 -11.30 -12.51
C ILE A 129 15.01 -9.95 -13.11
N HIS A 130 14.65 -9.73 -14.37
CA HIS A 130 14.84 -8.44 -15.01
C HIS A 130 13.77 -7.42 -14.52
N PRO A 131 14.09 -6.12 -14.37
CA PRO A 131 13.14 -5.12 -13.84
C PRO A 131 11.91 -4.96 -14.72
N ALA A 132 12.03 -5.18 -16.02
CA ALA A 132 10.90 -5.16 -16.94
C ALA A 132 9.89 -6.28 -16.63
N ASP A 133 10.37 -7.50 -16.37
CA ASP A 133 9.52 -8.64 -16.02
C ASP A 133 8.81 -8.40 -14.69
N LEU A 134 9.54 -7.88 -13.70
CA LEU A 134 9.00 -7.52 -12.39
C LEU A 134 7.90 -6.46 -12.51
N LYS A 135 8.15 -5.39 -13.29
CA LYS A 135 7.18 -4.31 -13.54
C LYS A 135 5.94 -4.79 -14.29
N GLN A 136 6.11 -5.64 -15.30
CA GLN A 136 5.02 -6.19 -16.08
C GLN A 136 4.14 -7.10 -15.22
N CYS A 137 4.76 -7.96 -14.41
CA CYS A 137 4.05 -8.81 -13.47
C CYS A 137 3.30 -7.97 -12.43
N ALA A 138 3.95 -6.97 -11.83
CA ALA A 138 3.31 -6.05 -10.88
C ALA A 138 2.10 -5.34 -11.47
N SER A 139 2.22 -4.81 -12.70
CA SER A 139 1.11 -4.12 -13.37
C SER A 139 -0.10 -5.01 -13.58
N ARG A 140 0.12 -6.24 -14.05
CA ARG A 140 -0.94 -7.23 -14.26
C ARG A 140 -1.64 -7.62 -12.95
N LEU A 141 -0.87 -7.83 -11.89
CA LEU A 141 -1.42 -8.25 -10.59
C LEU A 141 -2.16 -7.11 -9.89
N ILE A 142 -1.64 -5.88 -9.96
CA ILE A 142 -2.32 -4.71 -9.41
C ILE A 142 -3.61 -4.42 -10.18
N GLU A 143 -3.61 -4.51 -11.52
CA GLU A 143 -4.85 -4.35 -12.31
C GLU A 143 -5.92 -5.35 -11.86
N ARG A 144 -5.57 -6.61 -11.57
CA ARG A 144 -6.52 -7.61 -11.05
C ARG A 144 -7.08 -7.29 -9.67
N ILE A 145 -6.34 -6.56 -8.84
CA ILE A 145 -6.82 -6.09 -7.54
C ILE A 145 -7.74 -4.89 -7.70
N VAL A 146 -7.40 -3.98 -8.62
CA VAL A 146 -8.11 -2.71 -8.81
C VAL A 146 -9.36 -2.87 -9.67
N SER A 147 -9.35 -3.75 -10.68
CA SER A 147 -10.45 -3.89 -11.64
C SER A 147 -11.81 -4.19 -10.99
N PRO A 148 -11.95 -5.10 -10.00
CA PRO A 148 -13.24 -5.38 -9.39
C PRO A 148 -13.77 -4.19 -8.59
N ILE A 149 -12.88 -3.39 -7.99
CA ILE A 149 -13.24 -2.18 -7.26
C ILE A 149 -13.75 -1.13 -8.25
N ARG A 150 -13.00 -0.90 -9.33
CA ARG A 150 -13.35 0.05 -10.39
C ARG A 150 -14.68 -0.29 -11.06
N GLU A 151 -14.95 -1.58 -11.29
CA GLU A 151 -16.21 -2.07 -11.86
C GLU A 151 -17.39 -1.99 -10.87
N SER A 152 -17.13 -2.12 -9.56
CA SER A 152 -18.18 -2.04 -8.54
C SER A 152 -18.68 -0.62 -8.28
N ILE A 153 -17.90 0.40 -8.63
CA ILE A 153 -18.23 1.79 -8.40
C ILE A 153 -19.01 2.32 -9.62
N SER A 154 -20.23 2.81 -9.41
CA SER A 154 -21.03 3.37 -10.50
C SER A 154 -20.50 4.73 -10.96
N GLU A 155 -20.62 5.03 -12.25
CA GLU A 155 -20.23 6.33 -12.81
C GLU A 155 -21.01 7.50 -12.15
N GLU A 156 -22.28 7.28 -11.78
CA GLU A 156 -23.09 8.27 -11.07
C GLU A 156 -22.56 8.59 -9.66
N VAL A 157 -22.20 7.56 -8.88
CA VAL A 157 -21.62 7.75 -7.54
C VAL A 157 -20.27 8.45 -7.63
N THR A 158 -19.49 8.12 -8.67
CA THR A 158 -18.20 8.76 -8.91
C THR A 158 -18.38 10.25 -9.23
N ARG A 159 -19.27 10.61 -10.16
CA ARG A 159 -19.51 12.03 -10.50
C ARG A 159 -20.02 12.82 -9.30
N ALA A 160 -21.01 12.30 -8.58
CA ALA A 160 -21.60 12.97 -7.43
C ALA A 160 -20.63 13.18 -6.24
N ALA A 161 -19.57 12.37 -6.13
CA ALA A 161 -18.59 12.48 -5.05
C ALA A 161 -17.42 13.43 -5.36
N TYR A 162 -17.14 13.68 -6.64
CA TYR A 162 -16.01 14.51 -7.08
C TYR A 162 -16.43 15.89 -7.63
N ASP A 163 -17.73 16.09 -7.90
CA ASP A 163 -18.35 17.41 -8.18
C ASP A 163 -18.63 18.19 -6.88
#